data_AF-A0AAD3DZ63-F1
#
_entry.id   AF-A0AAD3DZ63-F1
#
_cell.length_a   1.000
_cell.length_b   1.000
_cell.length_c   1.000
_cell.angle_alpha   90.00
_cell.angle_beta   90.00
_cell.angle_gamma   90.00
#
_symmetry.space_group_name_H-M   'P 1'
#
loop_
_entity.id
_entity.type
_entity.pdbx_description
1 polymer ?
#
loop_
_entity_poly.entity_id
_entity_poly.type
_entity_poly.pdbx_seq_one_letter_code
_entity_poly.pdbx_strand_id
1 'polypeptide(L)'
;MLVFLAAVWSLVGHYLSSRSRYLSESGTACLLGLAAGLALLACRNRDTAGLVNEMLSFDSAAFFTYLLPPVIFYAGLSVEQRRFFGNLPSILSLGVLGTLLSFVLMSAALYSLAGTTIGLEAQDCLALGAVFAATDSVAVLSLLDPRSSPQLFSLVFGEGIVNDATSVVLLGALARMARQQEAEATAA
;
A
#
# COMPACT_ATOMS: atom_id res chain seq x y z
N MET A 1 7.54 -9.74 -19.99
CA MET A 1 7.31 -11.05 -19.34
C MET A 1 6.56 -10.90 -18.02
N LEU A 2 7.06 -10.11 -17.06
CA LEU A 2 6.37 -9.87 -15.77
C LEU A 2 4.95 -9.30 -15.90
N VAL A 3 4.74 -8.31 -16.77
CA VAL A 3 3.40 -7.74 -17.03
C VAL A 3 2.43 -8.79 -17.60
N PHE A 4 2.93 -9.69 -18.45
CA PHE A 4 2.12 -10.77 -19.02
C PHE A 4 1.77 -11.84 -17.97
N LEU A 5 2.74 -12.22 -17.13
CA LEU A 5 2.50 -13.11 -15.99
C LEU A 5 1.52 -12.50 -14.98
N ALA A 6 1.65 -11.21 -14.68
CA ALA A 6 0.73 -10.48 -13.81
C ALA A 6 -0.69 -10.39 -14.41
N ALA A 7 -0.81 -10.21 -15.73
CA ALA A 7 -2.10 -10.21 -16.42
C ALA A 7 -2.76 -11.59 -16.40
N VAL A 8 -2.01 -12.67 -16.65
CA VAL A 8 -2.52 -14.05 -16.55
C VAL A 8 -2.94 -14.37 -15.12
N TRP A 9 -2.14 -13.94 -14.14
CA TRP A 9 -2.43 -14.11 -12.72
C TRP A 9 -3.69 -13.35 -12.28
N SER A 10 -3.84 -12.10 -12.72
CA SER A 10 -5.03 -11.28 -12.47
C SER A 10 -6.28 -11.88 -13.13
N LEU A 11 -6.17 -12.44 -14.33
CA LEU A 11 -7.28 -13.09 -15.02
C LEU A 11 -7.74 -14.37 -14.30
N VAL A 12 -6.79 -15.17 -13.80
CA VAL A 12 -7.08 -16.37 -12.99
C VAL A 12 -7.70 -15.97 -11.64
N GLY A 13 -7.18 -14.94 -10.99
CA GLY A 13 -7.74 -14.39 -9.76
C GLY A 13 -9.18 -13.90 -9.94
N HIS A 14 -9.44 -13.15 -11.01
CA HIS A 14 -10.77 -12.65 -11.36
C HIS A 14 -11.76 -13.80 -11.62
N TYR A 15 -11.36 -14.82 -12.37
CA TYR A 15 -12.18 -16.01 -12.62
C TYR A 15 -12.50 -16.82 -11.35
N LEU A 16 -11.56 -16.86 -10.39
CA LEU A 16 -11.77 -17.53 -9.11
C LEU A 16 -12.64 -16.71 -8.16
N SER A 17 -12.46 -15.38 -8.16
CA SER A 17 -13.27 -14.42 -7.38
C SER A 17 -14.72 -14.40 -7.86
N SER A 18 -14.99 -14.44 -9.17
CA SER A 18 -16.35 -14.45 -9.72
C SER A 18 -17.17 -15.68 -9.29
N ARG A 19 -16.52 -16.71 -8.75
CA ARG A 19 -17.17 -17.94 -8.27
C ARG A 19 -17.39 -17.95 -6.75
N SER A 20 -16.76 -17.06 -5.99
CA SER A 20 -16.84 -17.00 -4.52
C SER A 20 -17.60 -15.77 -4.06
N ARG A 21 -18.63 -15.97 -3.23
CA ARG A 21 -19.48 -14.89 -2.70
C ARG A 21 -18.86 -14.13 -1.52
N TYR A 22 -17.71 -14.57 -1.02
CA TYR A 22 -17.11 -14.09 0.24
C TYR A 22 -15.75 -13.42 0.07
N LEU A 23 -15.12 -13.52 -1.10
CA LEU A 23 -13.76 -13.01 -1.33
C LEU A 23 -13.77 -11.89 -2.37
N SER A 24 -13.32 -10.70 -1.95
CA SER A 24 -13.04 -9.59 -2.87
C SER A 24 -11.89 -9.95 -3.82
N GLU A 25 -11.84 -9.28 -4.98
CA GLU A 25 -10.81 -9.49 -5.99
C GLU A 25 -9.39 -9.34 -5.40
N SER A 26 -9.15 -8.27 -4.62
CA SER A 26 -7.91 -8.05 -3.88
C SER A 26 -7.62 -9.16 -2.86
N GLY A 27 -8.64 -9.63 -2.13
CA GLY A 27 -8.49 -10.71 -1.17
C GLY A 27 -8.07 -12.03 -1.83
N THR A 28 -8.67 -12.37 -2.97
CA THR A 28 -8.26 -13.57 -3.74
C THR A 28 -6.85 -13.44 -4.29
N ALA A 29 -6.47 -12.28 -4.83
CA ALA A 29 -5.13 -12.03 -5.35
C ALA A 29 -4.06 -12.17 -4.26
N CYS A 30 -4.31 -11.61 -3.06
CA CYS A 30 -3.42 -11.74 -1.91
C CYS A 30 -3.27 -13.20 -1.45
N LEU A 31 -4.38 -13.94 -1.32
CA LEU A 31 -4.33 -15.35 -0.91
C LEU A 31 -3.60 -16.23 -1.91
N LEU A 32 -3.85 -16.03 -3.21
CA LEU A 32 -3.13 -16.75 -4.25
C LEU A 32 -1.64 -16.41 -4.22
N GLY A 33 -1.28 -15.14 -4.08
CA GLY A 33 0.12 -14.69 -3.97
C GLY A 33 0.82 -15.32 -2.77
N LEU A 34 0.15 -15.35 -1.61
CA LEU A 34 0.65 -16.02 -0.41
C LEU A 34 0.85 -17.53 -0.66
N ALA A 35 -0.13 -18.21 -1.26
CA ALA A 35 -0.04 -19.63 -1.56
C ALA A 35 1.11 -19.94 -2.53
N ALA A 36 1.29 -19.11 -3.57
CA ALA A 36 2.41 -19.24 -4.50
C ALA A 36 3.77 -19.00 -3.83
N GLY A 37 3.89 -17.97 -2.98
CA GLY A 37 5.10 -17.70 -2.22
C GLY A 37 5.46 -18.84 -1.27
N LEU A 38 4.48 -19.40 -0.56
CA LEU A 38 4.65 -20.56 0.30
C LEU A 38 5.05 -21.82 -0.50
N ALA A 39 4.44 -22.05 -1.66
CA ALA A 39 4.81 -23.16 -2.54
C ALA A 39 6.24 -23.04 -3.06
N LEU A 40 6.67 -21.84 -3.45
CA LEU A 40 8.05 -21.56 -3.86
C LEU A 40 9.05 -21.80 -2.72
N LEU A 41 8.72 -21.36 -1.50
CA LEU A 41 9.52 -21.61 -0.31
C LEU A 41 9.58 -23.11 0.04
N ALA A 42 8.48 -23.85 -0.13
CA ALA A 42 8.43 -25.29 0.12
C ALA A 42 9.24 -26.10 -0.91
N CYS A 43 9.32 -25.63 -2.17
CA CYS A 43 10.10 -26.26 -3.23
C CYS A 43 11.58 -25.77 -3.27
N ARG A 44 11.99 -24.97 -2.29
CA ARG A 44 13.34 -24.40 -2.21
C ARG A 44 14.37 -25.50 -1.91
N ASN A 45 15.26 -25.76 -2.88
CA ASN A 45 16.44 -26.60 -2.72
C ASN A 45 17.72 -25.76 -2.79
N ARG A 46 18.88 -26.35 -2.44
CA ARG A 46 20.18 -25.63 -2.46
C ARG A 46 20.53 -25.07 -3.84
N ASP A 47 20.18 -25.77 -4.92
CA ASP A 47 20.45 -25.34 -6.30
C ASP A 47 19.50 -24.26 -6.81
N THR A 48 18.27 -24.19 -6.26
CA THR A 48 17.24 -23.22 -6.68
C THR A 48 17.13 -22.01 -5.75
N ALA A 49 17.88 -21.97 -4.65
CA ALA A 49 17.79 -20.92 -3.64
C ALA A 49 18.07 -19.51 -4.19
N GLY A 50 19.01 -19.37 -5.14
CA GLY A 50 19.32 -18.08 -5.77
C GLY A 50 18.15 -17.55 -6.60
N LEU A 51 17.60 -18.39 -7.47
CA LEU A 51 16.44 -18.06 -8.31
C LEU A 51 15.19 -17.75 -7.48
N VAL A 52 14.92 -18.54 -6.43
CA VAL A 52 13.76 -18.31 -5.56
C VAL A 52 13.90 -16.98 -4.82
N ASN A 53 15.09 -16.62 -4.32
CA ASN A 53 15.31 -15.32 -3.69
C ASN A 53 15.13 -14.15 -4.67
N GLU A 54 15.59 -14.29 -5.90
CA GLU A 54 15.41 -13.26 -6.93
C GLU A 54 13.93 -13.12 -7.33
N MET A 55 13.19 -14.23 -7.40
CA MET A 55 11.74 -14.22 -7.66
C MET A 55 10.91 -13.67 -6.50
N LEU A 56 11.33 -13.89 -5.26
CA LEU A 56 10.69 -13.35 -4.06
C LEU A 56 11.13 -11.92 -3.74
N SER A 57 12.22 -11.45 -4.36
CA SER A 57 12.70 -10.08 -4.24
C SER A 57 11.74 -9.13 -4.95
N PHE A 58 11.09 -8.27 -4.18
CA PHE A 58 10.24 -7.22 -4.72
C PHE A 58 11.08 -5.99 -5.06
N ASP A 59 11.14 -5.63 -6.34
CA ASP A 59 11.76 -4.38 -6.79
C ASP A 59 10.76 -3.21 -6.72
N SER A 60 10.81 -2.49 -5.61
CA SER A 60 10.02 -1.28 -5.40
C SER A 60 10.28 -0.22 -6.47
N ALA A 61 11.51 -0.08 -6.99
CA ALA A 61 11.83 0.95 -7.97
C ALA A 61 11.16 0.65 -9.32
N ALA A 62 11.15 -0.61 -9.74
CA ALA A 62 10.41 -1.04 -10.92
C ALA A 62 8.89 -0.83 -10.75
N PHE A 63 8.34 -1.12 -9.57
CA PHE A 63 6.92 -0.88 -9.28
C PHE A 63 6.54 0.61 -9.43
N PHE A 64 7.27 1.50 -8.74
CA PHE A 64 6.99 2.94 -8.77
C PHE A 64 7.24 3.58 -10.15
N THR A 65 8.18 3.04 -10.92
CA THR A 65 8.58 3.60 -12.22
C THR A 65 7.69 3.10 -13.37
N TYR A 66 7.29 1.83 -13.35
CA TYR A 66 6.59 1.23 -14.49
C TYR A 66 5.12 0.91 -14.23
N LEU A 67 4.76 0.48 -13.02
CA LEU A 67 3.40 0.00 -12.72
C LEU A 67 2.50 1.12 -12.18
N LEU A 68 3.03 1.93 -11.26
CA LEU A 68 2.29 2.99 -10.60
C LEU A 68 1.80 4.10 -11.57
N PRO A 69 2.60 4.59 -12.54
CA PRO A 69 2.17 5.70 -13.39
C PRO A 69 0.96 5.38 -14.30
N PRO A 70 0.89 4.23 -15.01
CA PRO A 70 -0.30 3.86 -15.78
C PRO A 70 -1.56 3.70 -14.92
N VAL A 71 -1.43 3.16 -13.70
CA VAL A 71 -2.57 2.98 -12.77
C VAL A 71 -3.11 4.33 -12.32
N ILE A 72 -2.25 5.24 -11.86
CA ILE A 72 -2.64 6.59 -11.46
C ILE A 72 -3.23 7.36 -12.65
N PHE A 73 -2.66 7.20 -13.85
CA PHE A 73 -3.15 7.86 -15.05
C PHE A 73 -4.56 7.40 -15.44
N TYR A 74 -4.81 6.08 -15.49
CA TYR A 74 -6.13 5.53 -15.77
C TYR A 74 -7.17 5.98 -14.74
N ALA A 75 -6.79 5.95 -13.47
CA ALA A 75 -7.65 6.37 -12.38
C ALA A 75 -7.96 7.89 -12.46
N GLY A 76 -6.96 8.72 -12.80
CA GLY A 76 -7.13 10.15 -13.04
C GLY A 76 -7.99 10.51 -14.26
N LEU A 77 -8.01 9.66 -15.30
CA LEU A 77 -8.93 9.81 -16.44
C LEU A 77 -10.38 9.49 -16.09
N SER A 78 -10.61 8.63 -15.10
CA SER A 78 -11.94 8.16 -14.69
C SER A 78 -12.67 9.14 -13.77
N VAL A 79 -12.00 10.18 -13.28
CA VAL A 79 -12.53 11.16 -12.31
C VAL A 79 -13.04 12.42 -12.99
N GLU A 80 -14.13 12.99 -12.48
CA GLU A 80 -14.62 14.31 -12.90
C GLU A 80 -13.67 15.43 -12.45
N GLN A 81 -12.70 15.76 -13.31
CA GLN A 81 -11.61 16.72 -13.02
C GLN A 81 -12.11 18.05 -12.42
N ARG A 82 -13.23 18.61 -12.92
CA ARG A 82 -13.78 19.88 -12.39
C ARG A 82 -14.17 19.80 -10.91
N ARG A 83 -14.74 18.68 -10.45
CA ARG A 83 -15.16 18.52 -9.05
C ARG A 83 -13.98 18.15 -8.16
N PHE A 84 -13.04 17.37 -8.67
CA PHE A 84 -11.80 17.03 -7.99
C PHE A 84 -10.98 18.29 -7.66
N PHE A 85 -10.65 19.11 -8.67
CA PHE A 85 -9.89 20.34 -8.45
C PHE A 85 -10.67 21.40 -7.68
N GLY A 86 -12.00 21.42 -7.77
CA GLY A 86 -12.85 22.31 -6.97
C GLY A 86 -12.85 21.98 -5.47
N ASN A 87 -12.62 20.72 -5.09
CA ASN A 87 -12.59 20.26 -3.69
C ASN A 87 -11.17 19.89 -3.22
N LEU A 88 -10.14 20.34 -3.95
CA LEU A 88 -8.73 20.04 -3.63
C LEU A 88 -8.36 20.36 -2.17
N PRO A 89 -8.81 21.48 -1.56
CA PRO A 89 -8.48 21.76 -0.16
C PRO A 89 -9.03 20.71 0.81
N SER A 90 -10.24 20.20 0.56
CA SER A 90 -10.86 19.14 1.36
C SER A 90 -10.16 17.80 1.17
N ILE A 91 -9.76 17.50 -0.07
CA ILE A 91 -9.00 16.28 -0.38
C ILE A 91 -7.64 16.32 0.33
N LEU A 92 -6.93 17.45 0.24
CA LEU A 92 -5.64 17.63 0.90
C LEU A 92 -5.76 17.64 2.42
N SER A 93 -6.80 18.25 2.99
CA SER A 93 -6.98 18.22 4.44
C SER A 93 -7.27 16.80 4.92
N LEU A 94 -8.14 16.05 4.24
CA LEU A 94 -8.45 14.66 4.61
C LEU A 94 -7.24 13.75 4.40
N GLY A 95 -6.59 13.80 3.24
CA GLY A 95 -5.48 12.90 2.88
C GLY A 95 -4.13 13.26 3.52
N VAL A 96 -3.91 14.50 4.00
CA VAL A 96 -2.67 14.85 4.72
C VAL A 96 -2.91 14.89 6.22
N LEU A 97 -3.87 15.70 6.69
CA LEU A 97 -4.09 15.86 8.13
C LEU A 97 -4.72 14.60 8.73
N GLY A 98 -5.63 13.95 8.00
CA GLY A 98 -6.21 12.68 8.42
C GLY A 98 -5.12 11.61 8.56
N THR A 99 -4.25 11.46 7.56
CA THR A 99 -3.13 10.52 7.60
C THR A 99 -2.13 10.82 8.70
N LEU A 100 -1.76 12.09 8.92
CA LEU A 100 -0.87 12.47 10.01
C LEU A 100 -1.47 12.15 11.38
N LEU A 101 -2.78 12.38 11.54
CA LEU A 101 -3.48 12.03 12.77
C LEU A 101 -3.52 10.50 12.96
N SER A 102 -3.88 9.75 11.92
CA SER A 102 -3.86 8.28 11.92
C SER A 102 -2.47 7.74 12.26
N PHE A 103 -1.42 8.32 11.66
CA PHE A 103 -0.03 7.98 11.94
C PHE A 103 0.32 8.14 13.42
N VAL A 104 0.00 9.31 14.02
CA VAL A 104 0.29 9.57 15.43
C VAL A 104 -0.48 8.60 16.32
N LEU A 105 -1.77 8.40 16.06
CA LEU A 105 -2.62 7.51 16.86
C LEU A 105 -2.17 6.05 16.77
N MET A 106 -1.87 5.55 15.56
CA MET A 106 -1.41 4.18 15.35
C MET A 106 -0.03 3.96 15.97
N SER A 107 0.90 4.90 15.80
CA SER A 107 2.24 4.81 16.40
C SER A 107 2.17 4.80 17.93
N ALA A 108 1.34 5.66 18.52
CA ALA A 108 1.14 5.72 19.97
C ALA A 108 0.47 4.45 20.50
N ALA A 109 -0.56 3.94 19.80
CA ALA A 109 -1.21 2.69 20.14
C ALA A 109 -0.22 1.50 20.09
N LEU A 110 0.60 1.42 19.04
CA LEU A 110 1.65 0.41 18.91
C LEU A 110 2.71 0.54 19.99
N TYR A 111 3.17 1.75 20.28
CA TYR A 111 4.16 1.96 21.34
C TYR A 111 3.64 1.55 22.72
N SER A 112 2.40 1.92 23.05
CA SER A 112 1.79 1.56 24.33
C SER A 112 1.56 0.06 24.49
N LEU A 113 1.08 -0.61 23.43
CA LEU A 113 0.72 -2.03 23.48
C LEU A 113 1.94 -2.94 23.25
N ALA A 114 2.71 -2.65 22.21
CA ALA A 114 3.76 -3.52 21.69
C ALA A 114 5.15 -3.14 22.21
N GLY A 115 5.39 -1.88 22.58
CA GLY A 115 6.62 -1.47 23.26
C GLY A 115 6.79 -2.14 24.62
N THR A 116 5.68 -2.47 25.30
CA THR A 116 5.69 -3.13 26.62
C THR A 116 5.66 -4.66 26.54
N THR A 117 5.15 -5.25 25.45
CA THR A 117 4.94 -6.70 25.33
C THR A 117 5.91 -7.40 24.38
N ILE A 118 6.29 -6.76 23.28
CA ILE A 118 7.11 -7.33 22.20
C ILE A 118 8.52 -6.73 22.19
N GLY A 119 8.75 -5.62 22.91
CA GLY A 119 10.05 -4.95 22.96
C GLY A 119 10.39 -4.20 21.67
N LEU A 120 9.37 -3.76 20.93
CA LEU A 120 9.55 -2.92 19.75
C LEU A 120 10.13 -1.56 20.14
N GLU A 121 11.13 -1.11 19.39
CA GLU A 121 11.68 0.23 19.58
C GLU A 121 10.68 1.30 19.11
N ALA A 122 10.85 2.52 19.60
CA ALA A 122 10.02 3.64 19.19
C ALA A 122 10.06 3.88 17.66
N GLN A 123 11.22 3.62 17.03
CA GLN A 123 11.40 3.78 15.59
C GLN A 123 10.57 2.77 14.79
N ASP A 124 10.54 1.51 15.23
CA ASP A 124 9.72 0.48 14.61
C ASP A 124 8.23 0.78 14.74
N CYS A 125 7.81 1.28 15.90
CA CYS A 125 6.42 1.70 16.14
C CYS A 125 6.00 2.85 15.23
N LEU A 126 6.89 3.83 15.01
CA LEU A 126 6.66 4.92 14.06
C LEU A 126 6.62 4.40 12.62
N ALA A 127 7.55 3.55 12.21
CA ALA A 127 7.57 2.98 10.86
C ALA A 127 6.28 2.18 10.57
N LEU A 128 5.85 1.33 11.51
CA LEU A 128 4.59 0.60 11.41
C LEU A 128 3.37 1.51 11.43
N GLY A 129 3.38 2.55 12.26
CA GLY A 129 2.33 3.57 12.28
C GLY A 129 2.21 4.29 10.94
N ALA A 130 3.32 4.58 10.24
CA ALA A 130 3.31 5.21 8.92
C ALA A 130 2.73 4.26 7.86
N VAL A 131 3.06 2.96 7.93
CA VAL A 131 2.50 1.94 7.04
C VAL A 131 0.99 1.78 7.26
N PHE A 132 0.52 1.77 8.49
CA PHE A 132 -0.90 1.60 8.80
C PHE A 132 -1.75 2.88 8.67
N ALA A 133 -1.13 4.05 8.53
CA ALA A 133 -1.86 5.30 8.32
C ALA A 133 -2.50 5.38 6.93
N ALA A 134 -1.92 4.69 5.93
CA ALA A 134 -2.49 4.54 4.59
C ALA A 134 -3.73 3.65 4.65
N THR A 135 -4.90 4.22 4.36
CA THR A 135 -6.17 3.50 4.33
C THR A 135 -6.56 3.17 2.90
N ASP A 136 -6.85 1.90 2.62
CA ASP A 136 -7.32 1.47 1.31
C ASP A 136 -8.76 1.94 1.05
N SER A 137 -8.91 2.92 0.17
CA SER A 137 -10.20 3.46 -0.24
C SER A 137 -10.87 2.67 -1.35
N VAL A 138 -10.20 1.66 -1.94
CA VAL A 138 -10.70 0.85 -3.07
C VAL A 138 -11.99 0.10 -2.69
N ALA A 139 -12.07 -0.44 -1.48
CA ALA A 139 -13.27 -1.11 -1.00
C ALA A 139 -14.48 -0.17 -0.98
N VAL A 140 -14.32 1.05 -0.49
CA VAL A 140 -15.39 2.07 -0.46
C VAL A 140 -15.75 2.52 -1.87
N LEU A 141 -14.75 2.74 -2.72
CA LEU A 141 -14.96 3.12 -4.12
C LEU A 141 -15.73 2.05 -4.92
N SER A 142 -15.54 0.77 -4.61
CA SER A 142 -16.27 -0.32 -5.27
C SER A 142 -17.79 -0.33 -4.96
N LEU A 143 -18.19 0.29 -3.85
CA LEU A 143 -19.59 0.41 -3.43
C LEU A 143 -20.23 1.73 -3.89
N LEU A 144 -19.43 2.71 -4.32
CA LEU A 144 -19.90 4.00 -4.78
C LEU A 144 -20.12 3.99 -6.29
N ASP A 145 -21.30 4.38 -6.73
CA ASP A 145 -21.56 4.63 -8.15
C ASP A 145 -21.11 6.06 -8.53
N PRO A 146 -20.13 6.22 -9.44
CA PRO A 146 -19.64 7.52 -9.89
C PRO A 146 -20.74 8.43 -10.47
N ARG A 147 -21.83 7.85 -11.00
CA ARG A 147 -22.93 8.64 -11.59
C ARG A 147 -23.90 9.16 -10.55
N SER A 148 -24.14 8.39 -9.48
CA SER A 148 -25.07 8.78 -8.42
C SER A 148 -24.42 9.74 -7.42
N SER A 149 -23.12 9.57 -7.12
CA SER A 149 -22.40 10.34 -6.10
C SER A 149 -21.00 10.80 -6.56
N PRO A 150 -20.89 11.59 -7.65
CA PRO A 150 -19.59 11.99 -8.24
C PRO A 150 -18.69 12.82 -7.31
N GLN A 151 -19.28 13.59 -6.38
CA GLN A 151 -18.51 14.36 -5.39
C GLN A 151 -17.85 13.44 -4.36
N LEU A 152 -18.62 12.52 -3.77
CA LEU A 152 -18.10 11.61 -2.76
C LEU A 152 -17.05 10.66 -3.36
N PHE A 153 -17.30 10.17 -4.58
CA PHE A 153 -16.33 9.38 -5.34
C PHE A 153 -15.01 10.15 -5.52
N SER A 154 -15.07 11.41 -5.97
CA SER A 154 -13.87 12.23 -6.19
C SER A 154 -13.12 12.53 -4.88
N LEU A 155 -13.84 12.74 -3.78
CA LEU A 155 -13.24 13.00 -2.46
C LEU A 155 -12.52 11.77 -1.91
N VAL A 156 -13.19 10.62 -1.88
CA VAL A 156 -12.63 9.35 -1.37
C VAL A 156 -11.46 8.86 -2.23
N PHE A 157 -11.59 9.00 -3.54
CA PHE A 157 -10.50 8.69 -4.47
C PHE A 157 -9.28 9.58 -4.26
N GLY A 158 -9.50 10.90 -4.16
CA GLY A 158 -8.42 11.86 -3.94
C GLY A 158 -7.75 11.69 -2.58
N GLU A 159 -8.53 11.47 -1.54
CA GLU A 159 -8.03 11.19 -0.19
C GLU A 159 -7.12 9.96 -0.21
N GLY A 160 -7.54 8.85 -0.82
CA GLY A 160 -6.71 7.64 -0.92
C GLY A 160 -5.36 7.89 -1.60
N ILE A 161 -5.32 8.61 -2.72
CA ILE A 161 -4.06 8.94 -3.41
C ILE A 161 -3.15 9.80 -2.52
N VAL A 162 -3.72 10.85 -1.91
CA VAL A 162 -2.93 11.79 -1.09
C VAL A 162 -2.46 11.11 0.20
N ASN A 163 -3.27 10.25 0.79
CA ASN A 163 -2.95 9.45 1.96
C ASN A 163 -1.77 8.49 1.67
N ASP A 164 -1.84 7.74 0.57
CA ASP A 164 -0.76 6.84 0.13
C ASP A 164 0.55 7.60 -0.07
N ALA A 165 0.51 8.74 -0.76
CA ALA A 165 1.67 9.59 -0.97
C ALA A 165 2.25 10.11 0.36
N THR A 166 1.39 10.56 1.28
CA THR A 166 1.79 11.09 2.59
C THR A 166 2.46 10.00 3.43
N SER A 167 1.89 8.79 3.45
CA SER A 167 2.42 7.64 4.19
C SER A 167 3.78 7.19 3.64
N VAL A 168 3.95 7.15 2.32
CA VAL A 168 5.26 6.85 1.68
C VAL A 168 6.31 7.89 2.04
N VAL A 169 5.95 9.18 2.05
CA VAL A 169 6.87 10.27 2.44
C VAL A 169 7.25 10.14 3.92
N LEU A 170 6.30 9.87 4.81
CA LEU A 170 6.55 9.65 6.25
C LEU A 170 7.52 8.48 6.46
N LEU A 171 7.27 7.34 5.82
CA LEU A 171 8.14 6.17 5.91
C LEU A 171 9.55 6.47 5.39
N GLY A 172 9.65 7.18 4.27
CA GLY A 172 10.94 7.61 3.71
C GLY A 172 11.70 8.57 4.62
N ALA A 173 11.00 9.46 5.33
CA ALA A 173 11.60 10.38 6.30
C ALA A 173 12.13 9.62 7.53
N LEU A 174 11.35 8.71 8.09
CA LEU A 174 11.76 7.86 9.22
C LEU A 174 12.98 7.01 8.86
N ALA A 175 12.98 6.39 7.67
CA ALA A 175 14.12 5.59 7.20
C ALA A 175 15.39 6.41 6.94
N ARG A 176 15.28 7.72 6.69
CA ARG A 176 16.44 8.62 6.61
C ARG A 176 16.96 8.99 8.00
N MET A 177 16.06 9.27 8.94
CA MET A 177 16.42 9.58 10.33
C MET A 177 17.13 8.40 11.01
N ALA A 178 16.61 7.18 10.84
CA ALA A 178 17.23 5.97 11.38
C ALA A 178 18.67 5.78 10.88
N ARG A 179 18.88 5.90 9.55
CA ARG A 179 20.23 5.81 8.96
C ARG A 179 21.20 6.88 9.45
N GLN A 180 20.69 8.08 9.71
CA GLN A 180 21.54 9.16 10.23
C GLN A 180 21.99 8.86 11.67
N GLN A 181 21.08 8.34 12.51
CA GLN A 181 21.43 7.93 13.88
C GLN A 181 22.45 6.79 13.92
N GLU A 182 22.31 5.79 13.04
CA GLU A 182 23.30 4.71 12.91
C GLU A 182 24.68 5.24 12.48
N ALA A 183 24.72 6.18 11.53
CA ALA A 183 25.97 6.78 11.06
C ALA A 183 26.67 7.59 12.17
N GLU A 184 25.89 8.34 12.97
CA GLU A 184 26.41 9.09 14.13
C GLU A 184 26.91 8.15 15.23
N ALA A 185 26.20 7.05 15.50
CA ALA A 185 26.61 6.05 16.50
C ALA A 185 27.87 5.26 16.10
N THR A 186 28.11 5.05 14.81
CA THR A 186 29.31 4.35 14.30
C THR A 186 30.55 5.26 14.25
N ALA A 187 30.34 6.58 14.27
CA ALA A 187 31.40 7.58 14.25
C ALA A 187 31.92 7.97 15.65
N ALA A 188 31.24 7.54 16.71
CA ALA A 188 31.58 7.77 18.13
C ALA A 188 32.32 6.58 18.74
#